data_AF-A0A7Y4U4V5-F1
#
_entry.id   AF-A0A7Y4U4V5-F1
#
_cell.length_a   1.000
_cell.length_b   1.000
_cell.length_c   1.000
_cell.angle_alpha   90.00
_cell.angle_beta   90.00
_cell.angle_gamma   90.00
#
_symmetry.space_group_name_H-M   'P 1'
#
loop_
_entity.id
_entity.type
_entity.pdbx_description
1 polymer ?
#
loop_
_entity_poly.entity_id
_entity_poly.type
_entity_poly.pdbx_seq_one_letter_code
_entity_poly.pdbx_strand_id
1 'polypeptide(L)'
;MARVEVDEFLRTLGAEARMTAGGYTRYQFPDSSEVWIRPNGEVVRLPWREYDDRGQRTNKGARLDETGAVTSLHTTGERVEN
;
A
#
# COMPACT_ATOMS: atom_id res chain seq x y z
N MET A 1 11.34 7.84 -12.88
CA MET A 1 11.36 6.37 -12.68
C MET A 1 10.18 5.79 -13.43
N ALA A 2 10.41 4.83 -14.31
CA ALA A 2 9.36 4.11 -15.01
C ALA A 2 8.66 3.12 -14.07
N ARG A 3 7.42 2.72 -14.40
CA ARG A 3 6.65 1.78 -13.55
C ARG A 3 7.41 0.48 -13.28
N VAL A 4 8.11 -0.04 -14.29
CA VAL A 4 8.92 -1.25 -14.19
C VAL A 4 10.06 -1.12 -13.16
N GLU A 5 10.73 0.03 -13.12
CA GLU A 5 11.82 0.28 -12.18
C GLU A 5 11.31 0.34 -10.72
N VAL A 6 10.11 0.89 -10.51
CA VAL A 6 9.46 0.93 -9.19
C VAL A 6 9.07 -0.49 -8.75
N ASP A 7 8.49 -1.28 -9.64
CA ASP A 7 8.13 -2.67 -9.37
C ASP A 7 9.34 -3.51 -8.97
N GLU A 8 10.44 -3.40 -9.72
CA GLU A 8 11.69 -4.07 -9.43
C GLU A 8 12.27 -3.63 -8.08
N PHE A 9 12.34 -2.31 -7.85
CA PHE A 9 12.84 -1.75 -6.60
C PHE A 9 12.04 -2.23 -5.37
N LEU A 10 10.71 -2.21 -5.43
CA LEU A 10 9.89 -2.69 -4.30
C LEU A 10 10.09 -4.19 -4.05
N ARG A 11 10.28 -4.99 -5.11
CA ARG A 11 10.59 -6.42 -4.98
C ARG A 11 11.98 -6.68 -4.41
N THR A 12 13.00 -5.87 -4.74
CA THR A 12 14.34 -6.02 -4.13
C THR A 12 14.34 -5.71 -2.63
N LEU A 13 13.40 -4.88 -2.17
CA LEU A 13 13.13 -4.65 -0.75
C LEU A 13 12.31 -5.77 -0.08
N GLY A 14 11.98 -6.85 -0.81
CA GLY A 14 11.28 -8.03 -0.29
C GLY A 14 9.76 -7.96 -0.38
N ALA A 15 9.19 -7.02 -1.15
CA ALA A 15 7.74 -6.95 -1.30
C ALA A 15 7.19 -8.03 -2.26
N GLU A 16 6.10 -8.67 -1.86
CA GLU A 16 5.27 -9.48 -2.75
C GLU A 16 4.26 -8.61 -3.50
N ALA A 17 4.29 -8.66 -4.83
CA ALA A 17 3.41 -7.87 -5.68
C ALA A 17 2.18 -8.68 -6.15
N ARG A 18 0.98 -8.11 -6.00
CA ARG A 18 -0.28 -8.68 -6.49
C ARG A 18 -1.16 -7.61 -7.10
N MET A 19 -1.66 -7.84 -8.32
CA MET A 19 -2.68 -7.01 -8.92
C MET A 19 -4.04 -7.33 -8.31
N THR A 20 -4.80 -6.29 -7.97
CA THR A 20 -6.16 -6.38 -7.46
C THR A 20 -7.16 -6.29 -8.61
N ALA A 21 -8.41 -6.74 -8.39
CA ALA A 21 -9.46 -6.68 -9.39
C ALA A 21 -9.81 -5.24 -9.85
N GLY A 22 -9.48 -4.22 -9.05
CA GLY A 22 -9.70 -2.80 -9.40
C GLY A 22 -8.54 -2.15 -10.14
N GLY A 23 -7.55 -2.92 -10.60
CA GLY A 23 -6.38 -2.42 -11.34
C GLY A 23 -5.23 -1.89 -10.47
N TYR A 24 -5.34 -1.94 -9.15
CA TYR A 24 -4.28 -1.54 -8.23
C TYR A 24 -3.22 -2.64 -8.19
N THR A 25 -1.95 -2.28 -8.06
CA THR A 25 -0.92 -3.23 -7.64
C THR A 25 -0.62 -3.01 -6.18
N ARG A 26 -0.81 -4.07 -5.39
CA ARG A 26 -0.47 -4.14 -3.98
C ARG A 26 0.92 -4.76 -3.84
N TYR A 27 1.80 -4.10 -3.10
CA TYR A 27 3.10 -4.59 -2.68
C TYR A 27 3.05 -4.78 -1.17
N GLN A 28 3.17 -6.02 -0.70
CA GLN A 28 3.13 -6.35 0.72
C GLN A 28 4.53 -6.75 1.19
N PHE A 29 5.00 -6.12 2.26
CA PHE A 29 6.30 -6.39 2.85
C PHE A 29 6.21 -7.45 3.97
N PRO A 30 7.34 -8.06 4.39
CA PRO A 30 7.37 -9.06 5.46
C PRO A 30 6.84 -8.54 6.81
N ASP A 31 7.01 -7.24 7.09
CA ASP A 31 6.50 -6.59 8.30
C ASP A 31 5.00 -6.29 8.24
N SER A 32 4.30 -6.71 7.18
CA SER A 32 2.89 -6.45 6.87
C SER A 32 2.53 -5.01 6.49
N SER A 33 3.51 -4.12 6.35
CA SER A 33 3.30 -2.83 5.69
C SER A 33 2.98 -3.05 4.21
N GLU A 34 2.31 -2.08 3.60
CA GLU A 34 1.87 -2.21 2.20
C GLU A 34 2.05 -0.90 1.44
N VAL A 35 2.44 -1.01 0.17
CA VAL A 35 2.38 0.07 -0.82
C VAL A 35 1.37 -0.33 -1.88
N TRP A 36 0.47 0.57 -2.24
CA TRP A 36 -0.50 0.36 -3.31
C TRP A 36 -0.28 1.41 -4.37
N ILE A 37 -0.11 0.99 -5.62
CA ILE A 37 0.06 1.90 -6.75
C ILE A 37 -1.11 1.71 -7.71
N ARG A 38 -1.82 2.81 -7.99
CA ARG A 38 -2.92 2.85 -8.95
C ARG A 38 -2.42 2.92 -10.40
N PRO A 39 -3.27 2.62 -11.39
CA PRO A 39 -2.95 2.85 -12.80
C PRO A 39 -2.60 4.30 -13.14
N ASN A 40 -3.24 5.26 -12.48
CA ASN A 40 -2.99 6.70 -12.66
C ASN A 40 -1.73 7.21 -11.91
N GLY A 41 -0.99 6.34 -11.23
CA GLY A 41 0.23 6.68 -10.50
C GLY A 41 0.02 7.14 -9.05
N GLU A 42 -1.21 7.24 -8.55
CA GLU A 42 -1.46 7.52 -7.14
C GLU A 42 -0.86 6.42 -6.26
N VAL A 43 -0.14 6.84 -5.20
CA VAL A 43 0.53 5.95 -4.26
C VAL A 43 -0.13 6.04 -2.89
N VAL A 44 -0.53 4.89 -2.35
CA VAL A 44 -1.07 4.76 -1.01
C VAL A 44 -0.11 3.91 -0.18
N ARG A 45 0.30 4.42 0.98
CA ARG A 45 1.17 3.70 1.92
C ARG A 45 0.41 3.35 3.18
N LEU A 46 0.57 2.11 3.62
CA LEU A 46 -0.02 1.55 4.82
C LEU A 46 1.10 1.17 5.80
N PRO A 47 1.03 1.59 7.07
CA PRO A 47 1.99 1.14 8.08
C PRO A 47 1.89 -0.38 8.30
N TRP A 48 2.91 -0.95 8.95
CA TRP A 48 2.83 -2.32 9.48
C TRP A 48 1.58 -2.46 10.34
N ARG A 49 1.01 -3.66 10.41
CA ARG A 49 -0.23 -3.88 11.16
C ARG A 49 0.06 -3.92 12.66
N GLU A 50 -0.76 -3.22 13.43
CA GLU A 50 -0.72 -3.22 14.88
C GLU A 50 -1.97 -3.89 15.43
N TYR A 51 -1.81 -4.64 16.52
CA TYR A 51 -2.87 -5.43 17.13
C TYR A 51 -2.91 -5.17 18.65
N ASP A 52 -4.11 -5.17 19.22
CA ASP A 52 -4.30 -5.13 20.68
C ASP A 52 -4.10 -6.51 21.33
N ASP A 53 -4.25 -6.57 22.65
CA ASP A 53 -4.16 -7.80 23.46
C ASP A 53 -5.23 -8.85 23.10
N ARG A 54 -6.30 -8.44 22.40
CA ARG A 54 -7.38 -9.28 21.89
C ARG A 54 -7.17 -9.70 20.44
N GLY A 55 -6.06 -9.31 19.82
CA GLY A 55 -5.75 -9.60 18.42
C GLY A 55 -6.55 -8.77 17.41
N GLN A 56 -7.18 -7.67 17.83
CA GLN A 56 -7.88 -6.75 16.93
C GLN A 56 -6.90 -5.74 16.33
N ARG A 57 -7.00 -5.51 15.02
CA ARG A 57 -6.15 -4.52 14.35
C ARG A 57 -6.51 -3.10 14.80
N THR A 58 -5.58 -2.42 15.44
CA THR A 58 -5.78 -1.08 16.04
C THR A 58 -5.58 0.05 15.02
N ASN A 59 -4.68 -0.12 14.06
CA ASN A 59 -4.35 0.90 13.06
C ASN A 59 -5.08 0.70 11.73
N LYS A 60 -6.25 0.06 11.74
CA LYS A 60 -7.05 -0.16 10.54
C LYS A 60 -7.45 1.20 9.93
N GLY A 61 -7.17 1.40 8.66
CA GLY A 61 -7.47 2.65 7.96
C GLY A 61 -6.37 3.70 8.04
N ALA A 62 -5.36 3.52 8.90
CA ALA A 62 -4.18 4.39 8.92
C ALA A 62 -3.43 4.37 7.58
N ARG A 63 -2.80 5.48 7.23
CA ARG A 63 -1.96 5.67 6.05
C ARG A 63 -0.69 6.41 6.42
N LEU A 64 0.31 6.37 5.55
CA LEU A 64 1.53 7.17 5.68
C LEU A 64 1.55 8.28 4.62
N ASP A 65 1.79 9.51 5.04
CA ASP A 65 2.05 10.63 4.14
C ASP A 65 3.47 10.58 3.55
N GLU A 66 3.83 11.55 2.69
CA GLU A 66 5.15 11.66 2.03
C GLU A 66 6.33 11.64 2.98
N THR A 67 6.16 12.12 4.21
CA THR A 67 7.19 12.14 5.25
C THR A 67 7.25 10.83 6.05
N GLY A 68 6.26 9.95 5.88
CA GLY A 68 6.11 8.75 6.69
C GLY A 68 5.30 8.97 7.97
N ALA A 69 4.68 10.13 8.15
CA ALA A 69 3.81 10.37 9.30
C ALA A 69 2.44 9.71 9.10
N VAL A 70 1.87 9.23 10.21
CA VAL A 70 0.57 8.57 10.20
C VAL A 70 -0.54 9.59 9.94
N THR A 71 -1.40 9.28 8.97
CA THR A 71 -2.57 10.07 8.60
C THR A 71 -3.79 9.20 8.41
N SER A 72 -4.98 9.78 8.53
CA SER A 72 -6.27 9.15 8.22
C SER A 72 -6.84 9.59 6.86
N LEU A 73 -6.08 10.37 6.07
CA LEU A 73 -6.51 10.83 4.76
C LEU A 73 -6.71 9.62 3.84
N HIS A 74 -7.94 9.46 3.35
CA HIS A 74 -8.32 8.37 2.48
C HIS A 74 -8.87 8.90 1.16
N THR A 75 -8.23 8.51 0.07
CA THR A 75 -8.69 8.71 -1.29
C THR A 75 -9.31 7.42 -1.79
N THR A 76 -10.60 7.44 -2.15
CA THR A 76 -11.22 6.30 -2.85
C THR A 76 -10.63 6.14 -4.25
N GLY A 77 -10.18 7.26 -4.83
CA GLY A 77 -9.59 7.47 -6.17
C GLY A 77 -10.32 6.75 -7.31
N GLU A 78 -9.72 6.76 -8.51
CA GLU A 78 -10.33 6.19 -9.71
C GLU A 78 -10.20 4.66 -9.73
N ARG A 79 -11.27 3.97 -10.11
CA ARG A 79 -11.30 2.51 -10.33
C ARG A 79 -11.39 2.27 -11.82
N VAL A 80 -10.58 1.34 -12.34
CA VAL A 80 -10.77 0.86 -13.72
C VAL A 80 -11.95 -0.11 -13.69
N GLU A 81 -13.06 0.30 -14.28
CA GLU A 81 -14.19 -0.60 -14.55
C GLU A 81 -13.77 -1.56 -15.68
N ASN A 82 -14.03 -2.87 -15.48
CA ASN A 82 -13.76 -3.89 -16.49
C ASN A 82 -14.86 -3.93 -17.55
#